data_AF-A0A351FJN6-F1
#
_entry.id   AF-A0A351FJN6-F1
#
_cell.length_a   1.000
_cell.length_b   1.000
_cell.length_c   1.000
_cell.angle_alpha   90.00
_cell.angle_beta   90.00
_cell.angle_gamma   90.00
#
_symmetry.space_group_name_H-M   'P 1'
#
loop_
_entity.id
_entity.type
_entity.pdbx_description
1 polymer ?
#
loop_
_entity_poly.entity_id
_entity_poly.type
_entity_poly.pdbx_seq_one_letter_code
_entity_poly.pdbx_strand_id
1 'polypeptide(L)'
;YDQEFGCEPGNHFHIHTLPALELTRAGPAPAMEELYDSYVRVVEAAGDRFIVMLGGEHSVSSPAILAQAERLEAESGDRLSVLQMDAHADLREEFEGTPNSHASAMARVLESADVVSVGVRGVSREEVEVSRSANASTLIWADEMWE
;
A
#
# COMPACT_ATOMS: atom_id res chain seq x y z
N TYR A 1 -9.20 -13.00 21.28
CA TYR A 1 -9.39 -12.06 22.39
C TYR A 1 -8.51 -10.85 22.13
N ASP A 2 -9.13 -9.67 22.05
CA ASP A 2 -8.49 -8.38 21.94
C ASP A 2 -8.36 -7.76 23.34
N GLN A 3 -7.16 -7.34 23.72
CA GLN A 3 -6.88 -6.83 25.07
C GLN A 3 -7.49 -5.44 25.30
N GLU A 4 -7.47 -4.58 24.29
CA GLU A 4 -7.94 -3.20 24.40
C GLU A 4 -9.46 -3.15 24.55
N PHE A 5 -10.16 -3.96 23.75
CA PHE A 5 -11.63 -4.04 23.77
C PHE A 5 -12.17 -5.13 24.69
N GLY A 6 -11.31 -5.99 25.24
CA GLY A 6 -11.68 -7.05 26.18
C GLY A 6 -12.63 -8.10 25.61
N CYS A 7 -12.66 -8.29 24.29
CA CYS A 7 -13.65 -9.13 23.59
C CYS A 7 -13.01 -10.01 22.51
N GLU A 8 -13.80 -10.84 21.83
CA GLU A 8 -13.37 -11.48 20.59
C GLU A 8 -13.96 -10.70 19.41
N PRO A 9 -13.17 -9.91 18.66
CA PRO A 9 -13.70 -9.03 17.62
C PRO A 9 -14.57 -9.74 16.59
N GLY A 10 -14.24 -10.99 16.23
CA GLY A 10 -15.03 -11.78 15.28
C GLY A 10 -16.47 -12.10 15.72
N ASN A 11 -16.78 -11.97 17.01
CA ASN A 11 -18.16 -12.13 17.52
C ASN A 11 -18.96 -10.82 17.43
N HIS A 12 -18.29 -9.68 17.24
CA HIS A 12 -18.89 -8.35 17.19
C HIS A 12 -18.87 -7.73 15.79
N PHE A 13 -17.89 -8.10 14.97
CA PHE A 13 -17.72 -7.60 13.61
C PHE A 13 -17.94 -8.73 12.61
N HIS A 14 -18.77 -8.45 11.60
CA HIS A 14 -18.98 -9.39 10.50
C HIS A 14 -17.87 -9.25 9.47
N ILE A 15 -17.07 -10.30 9.32
CA ILE A 15 -16.04 -10.40 8.28
C ILE A 15 -16.67 -11.04 7.05
N HIS A 16 -16.59 -10.36 5.92
CA HIS A 16 -16.98 -10.91 4.62
C HIS A 16 -15.74 -11.11 3.76
N THR A 17 -15.57 -12.31 3.22
CA THR A 17 -14.47 -12.65 2.32
C THR A 17 -14.97 -12.76 0.89
N LEU A 18 -14.31 -12.05 -0.02
CA LEU A 18 -14.48 -12.25 -1.45
C LEU A 18 -13.69 -13.49 -1.92
N PRO A 19 -14.05 -14.11 -3.06
CA PRO A 19 -13.19 -15.11 -3.69
C PRO A 19 -11.83 -14.51 -4.05
N ALA A 20 -10.83 -15.38 -4.21
CA ALA A 20 -9.51 -14.96 -4.69
C ALA A 20 -9.62 -14.29 -6.06
N LEU A 21 -8.84 -13.23 -6.27
CA LEU A 21 -8.76 -12.54 -7.53
C LEU A 21 -7.85 -13.33 -8.50
N GLU A 22 -8.41 -13.79 -9.61
CA GLU A 22 -7.66 -14.46 -10.67
C GLU A 22 -7.37 -13.46 -11.79
N LEU A 23 -6.09 -13.19 -12.01
CA LEU A 23 -5.61 -12.34 -13.11
C LEU A 23 -5.36 -13.15 -14.37
N THR A 24 -5.32 -12.49 -15.53
CA THR A 24 -5.06 -13.16 -16.81
C THR A 24 -3.65 -13.73 -16.95
N ARG A 25 -2.71 -13.28 -16.10
CA ARG A 25 -1.27 -13.61 -16.15
C ARG A 25 -0.60 -13.15 -17.44
N ALA A 26 -1.12 -12.09 -18.08
CA ALA A 26 -0.56 -11.51 -19.31
C ALA A 26 0.77 -10.75 -19.10
N GLY A 27 1.27 -10.67 -17.86
CA GLY A 27 2.53 -10.05 -17.49
C GLY A 27 2.34 -8.98 -16.40
N PRO A 28 3.44 -8.36 -15.92
CA PRO A 28 3.40 -7.43 -14.79
C PRO A 28 2.53 -6.20 -15.06
N ALA A 29 2.72 -5.50 -16.19
CA ALA A 29 1.95 -4.29 -16.48
C ALA A 29 0.43 -4.55 -16.61
N PRO A 30 -0.02 -5.54 -17.41
CA PRO A 30 -1.44 -5.92 -17.42
C PRO A 30 -1.97 -6.34 -16.05
N ALA A 31 -1.17 -7.04 -15.24
CA ALA A 31 -1.58 -7.45 -13.91
C ALA A 31 -1.85 -6.24 -12.99
N MET A 32 -1.03 -5.18 -13.07
CA MET A 32 -1.24 -3.96 -12.28
C MET A 32 -2.51 -3.21 -12.69
N GLU A 33 -2.81 -3.15 -13.99
CA GLU A 33 -4.05 -2.57 -14.52
C GLU A 33 -5.28 -3.38 -14.07
N GLU A 34 -5.24 -4.70 -14.23
CA GLU A 34 -6.31 -5.60 -13.79
C GLU A 34 -6.56 -5.51 -12.27
N LEU A 35 -5.48 -5.40 -11.49
CA LEU A 35 -5.56 -5.20 -10.04
C LEU A 35 -6.21 -3.85 -9.73
N TYR A 36 -5.78 -2.77 -10.37
CA TYR A 36 -6.36 -1.44 -10.16
C TYR A 36 -7.86 -1.43 -10.42
N ASP A 37 -8.29 -1.90 -11.60
CA ASP A 37 -9.71 -1.96 -11.98
C ASP A 37 -10.53 -2.84 -11.02
N SER A 38 -9.92 -3.91 -10.51
CA SER A 38 -10.56 -4.77 -9.51
C SER A 38 -10.71 -4.05 -8.18
N TYR A 39 -9.68 -3.31 -7.73
CA TYR A 39 -9.76 -2.55 -6.48
C TYR A 39 -10.72 -1.37 -6.56
N VAL A 40 -10.82 -0.66 -7.68
CA VAL A 40 -11.85 0.38 -7.87
C VAL A 40 -13.25 -0.20 -7.64
N ARG A 41 -13.56 -1.35 -8.22
CA ARG A 41 -14.85 -2.05 -8.03
C ARG A 41 -15.05 -2.52 -6.59
N VAL A 42 -14.00 -3.05 -5.95
CA VAL A 42 -14.06 -3.51 -4.55
C VAL A 42 -14.30 -2.34 -3.60
N VAL A 43 -13.56 -1.25 -3.77
CA VAL A 43 -13.65 -0.04 -2.96
C VAL A 43 -15.05 0.58 -3.10
N GLU A 44 -15.59 0.68 -4.32
CA GLU A 44 -16.96 1.16 -4.56
C GLU A 44 -17.99 0.27 -3.83
N ALA A 45 -17.92 -1.05 -4.04
CA ALA A 45 -18.85 -2.01 -3.45
C ALA A 45 -18.73 -2.13 -1.91
N ALA A 46 -17.56 -1.82 -1.34
CA ALA A 46 -17.34 -1.84 0.09
C ALA A 46 -18.07 -0.70 0.82
N GLY A 47 -18.23 0.46 0.17
CA GLY A 47 -18.74 1.67 0.83
C GLY A 47 -17.86 2.05 2.03
N ASP A 48 -18.47 2.24 3.20
CA ASP A 48 -17.76 2.61 4.44
C ASP A 48 -17.09 1.42 5.15
N ARG A 49 -17.07 0.23 4.54
CA ARG A 49 -16.46 -0.96 5.16
C ARG A 49 -14.94 -0.87 5.06
N PHE A 50 -14.27 -1.29 6.13
CA PHE A 50 -12.82 -1.41 6.14
C PHE A 50 -12.38 -2.59 5.26
N ILE A 51 -11.51 -2.31 4.27
CA ILE A 51 -11.04 -3.31 3.31
C ILE A 51 -9.72 -3.88 3.79
N VAL A 52 -9.63 -5.21 3.79
CA VAL A 52 -8.40 -5.95 4.08
C VAL A 52 -8.02 -6.74 2.85
N MET A 53 -6.81 -6.48 2.35
CA MET A 53 -6.21 -7.24 1.25
C MET A 53 -5.32 -8.34 1.80
N LEU A 54 -5.43 -9.54 1.24
CA LEU A 54 -4.45 -10.62 1.43
C LEU A 54 -3.63 -10.72 0.15
N GLY A 55 -2.47 -10.05 0.15
CA GLY A 55 -1.55 -10.02 -0.98
C GLY A 55 -0.67 -11.27 -1.09
N GLY A 56 0.28 -11.21 -2.02
CA GLY A 56 1.35 -12.21 -2.16
C GLY A 56 2.73 -11.56 -2.08
N GLU A 57 3.00 -10.61 -2.97
CA GLU A 57 4.21 -9.77 -2.97
C GLU A 57 3.82 -8.29 -2.85
N HIS A 58 4.79 -7.40 -2.57
CA HIS A 58 4.48 -6.01 -2.20
C HIS A 58 3.92 -5.18 -3.36
N SER A 59 4.25 -5.51 -4.62
CA SER A 59 3.80 -4.76 -5.81
C SER A 59 2.28 -4.59 -5.84
N VAL A 60 1.52 -5.61 -5.43
CA VAL A 60 0.04 -5.63 -5.47
C VAL A 60 -0.60 -4.60 -4.53
N SER A 61 0.17 -3.98 -3.64
CA SER A 61 -0.32 -2.94 -2.74
C SER A 61 -0.54 -1.62 -3.47
N SER A 62 0.29 -1.27 -4.46
CA SER A 62 0.18 0.04 -5.09
C SER A 62 -1.15 0.25 -5.83
N PRO A 63 -1.71 -0.70 -6.60
CA PRO A 63 -3.01 -0.50 -7.24
C PRO A 63 -4.15 -0.33 -6.23
N ALA A 64 -4.11 -1.09 -5.12
CA ALA A 64 -5.12 -0.99 -4.06
C ALA A 64 -5.09 0.37 -3.35
N ILE A 65 -3.88 0.83 -3.01
CA ILE A 65 -3.67 2.13 -2.37
C ILE A 65 -4.08 3.27 -3.29
N LEU A 66 -3.70 3.22 -4.57
CA LEU A 66 -4.04 4.25 -5.56
C LEU A 66 -5.56 4.35 -5.77
N ALA A 67 -6.28 3.22 -5.85
CA ALA A 67 -7.74 3.22 -5.94
C ALA A 67 -8.40 3.86 -4.70
N GLN A 68 -7.86 3.61 -3.51
CA GLN A 68 -8.34 4.24 -2.28
C GLN A 68 -8.00 5.74 -2.22
N ALA A 69 -6.81 6.14 -2.69
CA ALA A 69 -6.39 7.54 -2.76
C ALA A 69 -7.29 8.34 -3.70
N GLU A 70 -7.58 7.82 -4.90
CA GLU A 70 -8.49 8.44 -5.86
C GLU A 70 -9.89 8.63 -5.24
N ARG A 71 -10.41 7.61 -4.55
CA ARG A 71 -11.70 7.72 -3.85
C ARG A 71 -11.68 8.82 -2.80
N LEU A 72 -10.66 8.84 -1.93
CA LEU A 72 -10.58 9.82 -0.85
C LEU A 72 -10.52 11.24 -1.42
N GLU A 73 -9.69 11.46 -2.43
CA GLU A 73 -9.57 12.74 -3.12
C GLU A 73 -10.90 13.15 -3.77
N ALA A 74 -11.62 12.23 -4.41
CA ALA A 74 -12.92 12.51 -5.02
C ALA A 74 -14.03 12.82 -3.99
N GLU A 75 -14.02 12.17 -2.83
CA GLU A 75 -15.06 12.32 -1.80
C GLU A 75 -14.84 13.55 -0.92
N SER A 76 -13.58 13.89 -0.63
CA SER A 76 -13.23 14.90 0.39
C SER A 76 -12.23 15.96 -0.08
N GLY A 77 -11.51 15.71 -1.17
CA GLY A 77 -10.36 16.52 -1.59
C GLY A 77 -9.11 16.29 -0.75
N ASP A 78 -9.13 15.33 0.18
CA ASP A 78 -8.01 15.02 1.05
C ASP A 78 -7.01 14.06 0.36
N ARG A 79 -5.74 14.23 0.70
CA ARG A 79 -4.65 13.34 0.27
C ARG A 79 -4.52 12.18 1.25
N LEU A 80 -4.39 10.95 0.72
CA LEU A 80 -4.23 9.76 1.55
C LEU A 80 -2.86 9.76 2.25
N SER A 81 -2.82 9.36 3.52
CA SER A 81 -1.57 9.02 4.22
C SER A 81 -1.45 7.52 4.38
N VAL A 82 -0.27 6.98 4.05
CA VAL A 82 0.05 5.55 4.05
C VAL A 82 1.14 5.28 5.08
N LEU A 83 0.85 4.38 6.02
CA LEU A 83 1.83 3.82 6.94
C LEU A 83 2.34 2.49 6.37
N GLN A 84 3.59 2.47 5.92
CA GLN A 84 4.28 1.27 5.46
C GLN A 84 5.12 0.71 6.61
N MET A 85 4.87 -0.55 6.97
CA MET A 85 5.70 -1.28 7.93
C MET A 85 6.57 -2.28 7.17
N ASP A 86 7.81 -1.90 6.87
CA ASP A 86 8.71 -2.72 6.05
C ASP A 86 10.18 -2.50 6.42
N ALA A 87 11.02 -3.49 6.11
CA ALA A 87 12.47 -3.35 6.16
C ALA A 87 13.03 -2.46 5.03
N HIS A 88 12.31 -2.37 3.91
CA HIS A 88 12.72 -1.64 2.71
C HIS A 88 11.83 -0.41 2.51
N ALA A 89 12.34 0.60 1.81
CA ALA A 89 11.55 1.78 1.49
C ALA A 89 10.65 1.54 0.26
N ASP A 90 11.07 0.68 -0.67
CA ASP A 90 10.38 0.39 -1.93
C ASP A 90 10.15 1.64 -2.79
N LEU A 91 11.11 2.56 -2.72
CA LEU A 91 11.08 3.88 -3.38
C LEU A 91 11.90 3.91 -4.67
N ARG A 92 12.32 2.76 -5.21
CA ARG A 92 13.07 2.72 -6.47
C ARG A 92 12.14 3.11 -7.61
N GLU A 93 12.64 3.93 -8.53
CA GLU A 93 11.89 4.26 -9.75
C GLU A 93 11.56 2.99 -10.54
N GLU A 94 12.56 2.13 -10.73
CA GLU A 94 12.45 0.79 -11.31
C GLU A 94 13.37 -0.22 -10.60
N PHE A 95 13.03 -1.49 -10.72
CA PHE A 95 13.89 -2.60 -10.32
C PHE A 95 13.90 -3.67 -11.41
N GLU A 96 15.08 -4.12 -11.80
CA GLU A 96 15.28 -5.08 -12.91
C GLU A 96 14.57 -4.66 -14.22
N GLY A 97 14.51 -3.35 -14.48
CA GLY A 97 13.94 -2.76 -15.70
C GLY A 97 12.41 -2.66 -15.71
N THR A 98 11.75 -2.74 -14.55
CA THR A 98 10.31 -2.51 -14.44
C THR A 98 9.94 -1.60 -13.25
N PRO A 99 9.02 -0.64 -13.43
CA PRO A 99 8.47 0.18 -12.35
C PRO A 99 7.40 -0.55 -11.52
N ASN A 100 6.96 -1.73 -11.98
CA ASN A 100 5.88 -2.53 -11.39
C ASN A 100 6.42 -3.66 -10.49
N SER A 101 7.57 -3.44 -9.85
CA SER A 101 8.21 -4.37 -8.92
C SER A 101 7.81 -4.08 -7.48
N HIS A 102 7.90 -5.07 -6.59
CA HIS A 102 7.79 -4.85 -5.13
C HIS A 102 8.69 -3.72 -4.64
N ALA A 103 9.93 -3.65 -5.13
CA ALA A 103 10.91 -2.64 -4.72
C ALA A 103 10.61 -1.22 -5.24
N SER A 104 9.54 -1.07 -6.02
CA SER A 104 9.09 0.19 -6.61
C SER A 104 7.63 0.52 -6.26
N ALA A 105 6.99 -0.30 -5.42
CA ALA A 105 5.57 -0.16 -5.11
C ALA A 105 5.25 1.20 -4.47
N MET A 106 6.09 1.64 -3.53
CA MET A 106 5.88 2.89 -2.81
C MET A 106 6.30 4.11 -3.61
N ALA A 107 7.21 3.96 -4.57
CA ALA A 107 7.50 5.00 -5.55
C ALA A 107 6.24 5.39 -6.35
N ARG A 108 5.38 4.42 -6.71
CA ARG A 108 4.09 4.68 -7.37
C ARG A 108 3.09 5.35 -6.44
N VAL A 109 3.01 4.87 -5.20
CA VAL A 109 2.08 5.40 -4.19
C VAL A 109 2.40 6.85 -3.83
N LEU A 110 3.68 7.20 -3.72
CA LEU A 110 4.14 8.53 -3.35
C LEU A 110 3.66 9.63 -4.32
N GLU A 111 3.31 9.28 -5.56
CA GLU A 111 2.74 10.20 -6.54
C GLU A 111 1.37 10.74 -6.06
N SER A 112 0.55 9.90 -5.41
CA SER A 112 -0.84 10.23 -5.02
C SER A 112 -1.11 10.21 -3.52
N ALA A 113 -0.15 9.80 -2.69
CA ALA A 113 -0.29 9.73 -1.24
C ALA A 113 0.95 10.27 -0.51
N ASP A 114 0.79 10.54 0.78
CA ASP A 114 1.90 10.73 1.71
C ASP A 114 2.30 9.37 2.28
N VAL A 115 3.60 9.09 2.37
CA VAL A 115 4.16 7.79 2.73
C VAL A 115 5.07 7.93 3.95
N VAL A 116 4.74 7.22 5.01
CA VAL A 116 5.59 7.05 6.19
C VAL A 116 6.02 5.59 6.28
N SER A 117 7.30 5.33 6.05
CA SER A 117 7.89 3.99 6.11
C SER A 117 8.58 3.78 7.45
N VAL A 118 8.25 2.71 8.16
CA VAL A 118 8.72 2.44 9.53
C VAL A 118 9.39 1.08 9.60
N GLY A 119 10.55 1.04 10.28
CA GLY A 119 11.36 -0.17 10.41
C GLY A 119 12.39 -0.32 9.30
N VAL A 120 12.67 0.78 8.59
CA VAL A 120 13.54 0.81 7.40
C VAL A 120 14.98 0.50 7.82
N ARG A 121 15.58 -0.48 7.14
CA ARG A 121 16.96 -0.96 7.37
C ARG A 121 17.65 -1.55 6.14
N GLY A 122 16.93 -1.62 5.00
CA GLY A 122 17.46 -2.06 3.71
C GLY A 122 17.03 -1.09 2.61
N VAL A 123 17.87 -0.12 2.27
CA VAL A 123 17.59 0.90 1.25
C VAL A 123 18.80 1.18 0.39
N SER A 124 18.56 1.58 -0.86
CA SER A 124 19.61 2.16 -1.70
C SER A 124 19.82 3.64 -1.40
N ARG A 125 20.92 4.21 -1.91
CA ARG A 125 21.18 5.65 -1.80
C ARG A 125 20.13 6.47 -2.54
N GLU A 126 19.73 5.99 -3.71
CA GLU A 126 18.73 6.61 -4.58
C GLU A 126 17.37 6.68 -3.88
N GLU A 127 16.96 5.62 -3.17
CA GLU A 127 15.71 5.61 -2.38
C GLU A 127 15.72 6.67 -1.27
N VAL A 128 16.86 6.84 -0.59
CA VAL A 128 17.02 7.90 0.43
C VAL A 128 16.99 9.30 -0.20
N GLU A 129 17.56 9.47 -1.38
CA GLU A 129 17.53 10.73 -2.13
C GLU A 129 16.10 11.07 -2.58
N VAL A 130 15.34 10.08 -3.09
CA VAL A 130 13.91 10.23 -3.40
C VAL A 130 13.14 10.69 -2.17
N SER A 131 13.26 9.98 -1.04
CA SER A 131 12.56 10.33 0.19
C SER A 131 12.90 11.74 0.69
N ARG A 132 14.18 12.12 0.71
CA ARG A 132 14.61 13.46 1.14
C ARG A 132 14.11 14.59 0.24
N SER A 133 13.93 14.31 -1.05
CA SER A 133 13.44 15.29 -2.02
C SER A 133 11.91 15.46 -2.01
N ALA A 134 11.19 14.46 -1.48
CA ALA A 134 9.75 14.43 -1.45
C ALA A 134 9.22 14.82 -0.06
N ASN A 135 8.54 15.96 0.05
CA ASN A 135 7.88 16.36 1.32
C ASN A 135 6.82 15.34 1.78
N ALA A 136 6.29 14.55 0.85
CA ALA A 136 5.30 13.50 1.09
C ALA A 136 5.93 12.19 1.58
N SER A 137 7.25 12.10 1.79
CA SER A 137 7.92 10.88 2.25
C SER A 137 8.60 11.08 3.59
N THR A 138 8.47 10.11 4.48
CA THR A 138 9.22 10.04 5.75
C THR A 138 9.72 8.62 5.97
N LEU A 139 11.00 8.47 6.30
CA LEU A 139 11.60 7.19 6.71
C LEU A 139 11.90 7.23 8.21
N ILE A 140 11.37 6.26 8.95
CA ILE A 140 11.70 5.97 10.34
C ILE A 140 12.56 4.71 10.37
N TRP A 141 13.80 4.86 10.82
CA TRP A 141 14.79 3.80 10.78
C TRP A 141 14.55 2.77 11.88
N ALA A 142 14.90 1.52 11.60
CA ALA A 142 14.68 0.43 12.55
C ALA A 142 15.42 0.61 13.88
N ASP A 143 16.60 1.24 13.85
CA ASP A 143 17.42 1.52 15.03
C ASP A 143 16.88 2.67 15.89
N GLU A 144 16.08 3.57 15.32
CA GLU A 144 15.41 4.65 16.06
C GLU A 144 14.20 4.14 16.88
N MET A 145 13.66 2.96 16.57
CA MET A 145 12.44 2.45 17.20
C MET A 145 12.65 1.85 18.60
N TRP A 146 13.91 1.61 18.98
CA TRP A 146 14.26 0.94 20.24
C TRP A 146 14.75 1.89 21.34
N GLU A 147 14.78 3.19 21.07
CA GLU A 147 15.08 4.24 22.05
C GLU A 147 13.82 4.82 22.68
#